data_AF-D2R815-F1
#
_entry.id   AF-D2R815-F1
#
_cell.length_a   1.000
_cell.length_b   1.000
_cell.length_c   1.000
_cell.angle_alpha   90.00
_cell.angle_beta   90.00
_cell.angle_gamma   90.00
#
_symmetry.space_group_name_H-M   'P 1'
#
loop_
_entity.id
_entity.type
_entity.pdbx_description
1 polymer ?
#
loop_
_entity_poly.entity_id
_entity_poly.type
_entity_poly.pdbx_seq_one_letter_code
_entity_poly.pdbx_strand_id
1 'polypeptide(L)'
;MRSATDSTVVAVVEPAYGSRISSQTGIDLTYCLLPQGCFDPMLIRTSSLTVLSLGLLVVSAVVAQQPVEWVSQPAGVDLESRFAAMQSELDTLRSEVAEIERMPPVSYYTGSHGCDRPIGGWYGGFELVTVRPHFQNKADFLSAIVFGGDGGDAGPFADGGLGADGGDAGSGGSDGADGADGADGGDADSGDTDAADAGDADSGDFGLPSGFLGSIQPSYGFQATPRFFVGVRNEEGFGFRTRFWWLDADSDLFTDDLTGMEVTQSLGLLAFDFEMTQINCLGNLEMELGGGLRVAHTETASTVDLGIPFFATRFTNSFDGVGPTASINLRRPLFGDNFAAFGNFRGSLLFGDTSYQYDAVFTEDFTFPIDSGESSYDLVPVIETQIGLERNWWGERTRFSMRAAFEAQWWGSSVASVARDPFYLDDIYFVTDQDMGLVGATFSFLIEH
;
A
#
# COMPACT_ATOMS: atom_id res chain seq x y z
N MET A 1 -13.32 -28.94 56.61
CA MET A 1 -12.88 -27.65 56.03
C MET A 1 -13.40 -27.59 54.60
N ARG A 2 -14.40 -26.73 54.39
CA ARG A 2 -14.98 -26.34 53.10
C ARG A 2 -14.25 -25.10 52.59
N SER A 3 -14.35 -24.81 51.28
CA SER A 3 -14.23 -23.50 50.59
C SER A 3 -13.37 -23.68 49.33
N ALA A 4 -13.70 -23.24 48.12
CA ALA A 4 -14.86 -22.62 47.47
C ALA A 4 -14.57 -22.81 45.95
N THR A 5 -15.44 -23.39 45.11
CA THR A 5 -16.50 -22.76 44.30
C THR A 5 -16.19 -21.35 43.79
N ASP A 6 -16.00 -21.23 42.47
CA ASP A 6 -16.54 -20.12 41.70
C ASP A 6 -17.22 -20.67 40.45
N SER A 7 -18.51 -20.36 40.32
CA SER A 7 -19.41 -20.82 39.28
C SER A 7 -20.08 -19.59 38.69
N THR A 8 -19.78 -19.31 37.43
CA THR A 8 -20.36 -18.19 36.69
C THR A 8 -21.76 -18.56 36.20
N VAL A 9 -22.72 -17.72 36.57
CA VAL A 9 -24.14 -17.80 36.28
C VAL A 9 -24.40 -17.33 34.85
N VAL A 10 -25.03 -18.16 34.02
CA VAL A 10 -25.66 -17.74 32.76
C VAL A 10 -27.17 -17.76 32.97
N ALA A 11 -27.77 -16.57 32.99
CA ALA A 11 -29.20 -16.38 33.11
C ALA A 11 -29.89 -16.72 31.78
N VAL A 12 -30.73 -17.76 31.81
CA VAL A 12 -31.71 -18.05 30.76
C VAL A 12 -32.98 -17.26 31.09
N VAL A 13 -33.33 -16.32 30.22
CA VAL A 13 -34.61 -15.58 30.29
C VAL A 13 -35.61 -16.28 29.38
N GLU A 14 -36.53 -17.03 29.97
CA GLU A 14 -37.78 -17.42 29.31
C GLU A 14 -38.81 -16.28 29.43
N PRO A 15 -39.66 -16.08 28.41
CA PRO A 15 -40.99 -15.55 28.66
C PRO A 15 -42.06 -16.58 28.25
N ALA A 16 -42.87 -16.94 29.24
CA ALA A 16 -44.11 -17.68 29.06
C ALA A 16 -45.32 -16.71 29.08
N TYR A 17 -46.40 -17.16 28.41
CA TYR A 17 -47.80 -16.73 28.51
C TYR A 17 -48.31 -15.50 27.72
N GLY A 18 -48.81 -15.77 26.51
CA GLY A 18 -50.25 -16.01 26.25
C GLY A 18 -51.24 -14.82 26.24
N SER A 19 -51.87 -14.55 25.09
CA SER A 19 -53.31 -14.28 25.01
C SER A 19 -53.86 -14.42 23.58
N ARG A 20 -55.08 -14.97 23.48
CA ARG A 20 -55.87 -15.15 22.25
C ARG A 20 -56.43 -13.81 21.78
N ILE A 21 -56.29 -13.49 20.49
CA ILE A 21 -57.27 -12.70 19.74
C ILE A 21 -57.50 -13.36 18.39
N SER A 22 -58.78 -13.64 18.13
CA SER A 22 -59.34 -14.12 16.88
C SER A 22 -59.59 -12.92 15.96
N SER A 23 -59.07 -12.94 14.74
CA SER A 23 -59.76 -12.38 13.58
C SER A 23 -59.14 -12.87 12.28
N GLN A 24 -60.02 -13.43 11.45
CA GLN A 24 -59.81 -13.86 10.07
C GLN A 24 -59.01 -12.84 9.24
N THR A 25 -58.00 -13.30 8.53
CA THR A 25 -57.69 -12.93 7.14
C THR A 25 -56.74 -13.98 6.59
N GLY A 26 -57.13 -14.62 5.48
CA GLY A 26 -56.38 -15.70 4.86
C GLY A 26 -55.10 -15.16 4.23
N ILE A 27 -53.97 -15.75 4.62
CA ILE A 27 -52.73 -15.75 3.86
C ILE A 27 -52.24 -17.19 3.87
N ASP A 28 -52.31 -17.85 2.71
CA ASP A 28 -51.72 -19.15 2.45
C ASP A 28 -50.19 -19.02 2.52
N LEU A 29 -49.61 -19.37 3.67
CA LEU A 29 -48.18 -19.60 3.84
C LEU A 29 -47.92 -21.09 3.66
N THR A 30 -47.73 -21.50 2.41
CA THR A 30 -47.18 -22.82 2.09
C THR A 30 -45.70 -22.79 2.43
N TYR A 31 -45.36 -23.32 3.61
CA TYR A 31 -43.99 -23.66 3.98
C TYR A 31 -43.52 -24.81 3.08
N CYS A 32 -42.65 -24.50 2.11
CA CYS A 32 -41.83 -25.52 1.46
C CYS A 32 -40.80 -26.05 2.46
N LEU A 33 -41.05 -27.27 2.94
CA LEU A 33 -40.07 -28.08 3.64
C LEU A 33 -38.92 -28.42 2.67
N LEU A 34 -37.70 -28.07 3.09
CA LEU A 34 -36.43 -28.44 2.46
C LEU A 34 -36.33 -29.95 2.23
N PRO A 35 -35.91 -30.43 1.05
CA PRO A 35 -35.26 -31.73 0.95
C PRO A 35 -33.77 -31.54 1.25
N GLN A 36 -33.27 -32.28 2.25
CA GLN A 36 -31.85 -32.53 2.43
C GLN A 36 -31.32 -33.21 1.17
N GLY A 37 -30.60 -32.47 0.34
CA GLY A 37 -29.90 -32.95 -0.84
C GLY A 37 -28.42 -33.13 -0.54
N CYS A 38 -27.90 -34.30 -0.87
CA CYS A 38 -26.54 -34.76 -0.62
C CYS A 38 -25.47 -33.78 -1.14
N PHE A 39 -24.54 -33.45 -0.26
CA PHE A 39 -23.27 -32.83 -0.61
C PHE A 39 -22.41 -33.90 -1.31
N ASP A 40 -22.08 -33.71 -2.58
CA ASP A 40 -21.20 -34.61 -3.33
C ASP A 40 -19.81 -33.95 -3.46
N PRO A 41 -18.83 -34.27 -2.59
CA PRO A 41 -17.54 -33.58 -2.54
C PRO A 41 -16.60 -33.93 -3.70
N MET A 42 -17.06 -34.67 -4.71
CA MET A 42 -16.19 -35.20 -5.78
C MET A 42 -16.02 -34.29 -7.00
N LEU A 43 -16.92 -33.32 -7.23
CA LEU A 43 -16.86 -32.46 -8.43
C LEU A 43 -15.96 -31.22 -8.32
N ILE A 44 -15.43 -30.91 -7.12
CA ILE A 44 -14.62 -29.70 -6.87
C ILE A 44 -13.11 -29.95 -7.10
N ARG A 45 -12.68 -31.21 -7.25
CA ARG A 45 -11.25 -31.55 -7.26
C ARG A 45 -10.53 -31.33 -8.59
N THR A 46 -11.21 -31.26 -9.72
CA THR A 46 -10.52 -31.15 -11.03
C THR A 46 -10.46 -29.72 -11.55
N SER A 47 -11.53 -28.92 -11.45
CA SER A 47 -11.54 -27.54 -11.96
C SER A 47 -10.68 -26.55 -11.16
N SER A 48 -10.43 -26.81 -9.88
CA SER A 48 -9.63 -25.92 -9.03
C SER A 48 -8.11 -26.04 -9.29
N LEU A 49 -7.63 -27.21 -9.72
CA LEU A 49 -6.20 -27.47 -10.02
C LEU A 49 -5.77 -26.84 -11.35
N THR A 50 -6.59 -26.92 -12.39
CA THR A 50 -6.37 -26.34 -13.73
C THR A 50 -6.29 -24.81 -13.68
N VAL A 51 -7.05 -24.16 -12.80
CA VAL A 51 -7.04 -22.69 -12.67
C VAL A 51 -5.89 -22.22 -11.79
N LEU A 52 -5.50 -23.00 -10.77
CA LEU A 52 -4.29 -22.75 -9.99
C LEU A 52 -3.04 -22.77 -10.87
N SER A 53 -2.94 -23.73 -11.80
CA SER A 53 -1.80 -23.82 -12.73
C SER A 53 -1.81 -22.73 -13.79
N LEU A 54 -2.98 -22.33 -14.33
CA LEU A 54 -3.07 -21.20 -15.26
C LEU A 54 -2.70 -19.87 -14.60
N GLY A 55 -3.15 -19.66 -13.35
CA GLY A 55 -2.74 -18.54 -12.52
C GLY A 55 -1.22 -18.52 -12.32
N LEU A 56 -0.64 -19.64 -11.84
CA LEU A 56 0.80 -19.82 -11.67
C LEU A 56 1.61 -19.57 -12.94
N LEU A 57 1.07 -19.93 -14.11
CA LEU A 57 1.73 -19.75 -15.40
C LEU A 57 1.77 -18.27 -15.83
N VAL A 58 0.69 -17.52 -15.57
CA VAL A 58 0.67 -16.06 -15.77
C VAL A 58 1.62 -15.36 -14.80
N VAL A 59 1.65 -15.76 -13.52
CA VAL A 59 2.61 -15.24 -12.54
C VAL A 59 4.05 -15.52 -12.98
N SER A 60 4.34 -16.74 -13.44
CA SER A 60 5.69 -17.13 -13.88
C SER A 60 6.14 -16.39 -15.13
N ALA A 61 5.23 -16.16 -16.09
CA ALA A 61 5.53 -15.42 -17.32
C ALA A 61 5.78 -13.93 -17.06
N VAL A 62 5.05 -13.35 -16.10
CA VAL A 62 5.21 -11.97 -15.65
C VAL A 62 6.51 -11.78 -14.87
N VAL A 63 6.80 -12.67 -13.92
CA VAL A 63 8.05 -12.66 -13.14
C VAL A 63 9.27 -12.86 -14.06
N ALA A 64 9.11 -13.61 -15.16
CA ALA A 64 10.17 -13.81 -16.16
C ALA A 64 10.46 -12.57 -17.05
N GLN A 65 9.67 -11.51 -16.99
CA GLN A 65 9.86 -10.29 -17.79
C GLN A 65 10.52 -9.12 -17.05
N GLN A 66 10.79 -9.27 -15.74
CA GLN A 66 11.59 -8.29 -15.00
C GLN A 66 13.08 -8.59 -15.24
N PRO A 67 13.93 -7.57 -15.52
CA PRO A 67 15.37 -7.75 -15.56
C PRO A 67 15.87 -8.01 -14.13
N VAL A 68 15.79 -9.27 -13.71
CA VAL A 68 16.42 -9.76 -12.48
C VAL A 68 17.93 -9.60 -12.69
N GLU A 69 18.57 -8.74 -11.90
CA GLU A 69 20.02 -8.70 -11.79
C GLU A 69 20.54 -10.11 -11.54
N TRP A 70 21.48 -10.52 -12.37
CA TRP A 70 21.98 -11.89 -12.46
C TRP A 70 22.65 -12.33 -11.16
N VAL A 71 21.87 -12.90 -10.25
CA VAL A 71 22.40 -13.90 -9.31
C VAL A 71 22.95 -15.02 -10.19
N SER A 72 24.27 -15.18 -10.17
CA SER A 72 25.00 -16.20 -10.93
C SER A 72 24.25 -17.52 -10.93
N GLN A 73 23.84 -17.96 -12.13
CA GLN A 73 23.10 -19.20 -12.35
C GLN A 73 23.78 -20.35 -11.58
N PRO A 74 23.05 -21.08 -10.70
CA PRO A 74 23.57 -22.34 -10.21
C PRO A 74 23.80 -23.25 -11.41
N ALA A 75 25.06 -23.61 -11.67
CA ALA A 75 25.44 -24.51 -12.74
C ALA A 75 24.69 -25.84 -12.59
N GLY A 76 23.82 -26.17 -13.55
CA GLY A 76 23.18 -27.48 -13.62
C GLY A 76 21.65 -27.52 -13.75
N VAL A 77 20.96 -26.38 -13.90
CA VAL A 77 19.51 -26.41 -14.20
C VAL A 77 19.31 -26.67 -15.69
N ASP A 78 18.90 -27.90 -16.03
CA ASP A 78 18.51 -28.32 -17.38
C ASP A 78 17.20 -27.64 -17.79
N LEU A 79 17.32 -26.49 -18.46
CA LEU A 79 16.20 -25.70 -18.96
C LEU A 79 15.35 -26.48 -19.97
N GLU A 80 15.95 -27.41 -20.71
CA GLU A 80 15.24 -28.21 -21.73
C GLU A 80 14.25 -29.18 -21.06
N SER A 81 14.64 -29.77 -19.93
CA SER A 81 13.74 -30.59 -19.10
C SER A 81 12.56 -29.78 -18.53
N ARG A 82 12.78 -28.52 -18.14
CA ARG A 82 11.73 -27.63 -17.64
C ARG A 82 10.77 -27.20 -18.74
N PHE A 83 11.28 -26.91 -19.93
CA PHE A 83 10.44 -26.63 -21.09
C PHE A 83 9.58 -27.84 -21.48
N ALA A 84 10.15 -29.05 -21.49
CA ALA A 84 9.38 -30.27 -21.76
C ALA A 84 8.28 -30.52 -20.71
N ALA A 85 8.57 -30.27 -19.43
CA ALA A 85 7.58 -30.37 -18.36
C ALA A 85 6.43 -29.36 -18.52
N MET A 86 6.75 -28.09 -18.81
CA MET A 86 5.75 -27.06 -19.08
C MET A 86 4.89 -27.39 -20.30
N GLN A 87 5.48 -27.90 -21.38
CA GLN A 87 4.75 -28.29 -22.59
C GLN A 87 3.75 -29.42 -22.29
N SER A 88 4.17 -30.43 -21.52
CA SER A 88 3.32 -31.56 -21.10
C SER A 88 2.17 -31.10 -20.21
N GLU A 89 2.40 -30.13 -19.33
CA GLU A 89 1.36 -29.55 -18.48
C GLU A 89 0.36 -28.76 -19.32
N LEU A 90 0.84 -27.97 -20.28
CA LEU A 90 0.00 -27.20 -21.21
C LEU A 90 -0.89 -28.08 -22.09
N ASP A 91 -0.38 -29.22 -22.56
CA ASP A 91 -1.18 -30.20 -23.31
C ASP A 91 -2.21 -30.90 -22.43
N THR A 92 -1.91 -31.13 -21.14
CA THR A 92 -2.87 -31.66 -20.16
C THR A 92 -4.02 -30.67 -19.96
N LEU A 93 -3.72 -29.39 -19.74
CA LEU A 93 -4.73 -28.34 -19.58
C LEU A 93 -5.62 -28.20 -20.83
N ARG A 94 -5.04 -28.29 -22.04
CA ARG A 94 -5.81 -28.27 -23.30
C ARG A 94 -6.81 -29.43 -23.38
N SER A 95 -6.43 -30.60 -22.91
CA SER A 95 -7.30 -31.77 -22.92
C SER A 95 -8.49 -31.64 -21.97
N GLU A 96 -8.29 -31.02 -20.81
CA GLU A 96 -9.35 -30.77 -19.81
C GLU A 96 -10.34 -29.72 -20.31
N VAL A 97 -9.86 -28.65 -20.96
CA VAL A 97 -10.72 -27.62 -21.57
C VAL A 97 -11.64 -28.23 -22.64
N ALA A 98 -11.12 -29.16 -23.46
CA ALA A 98 -11.92 -29.84 -24.47
C ALA A 98 -13.03 -30.75 -23.88
N GLU A 99 -12.90 -31.18 -22.62
CA GLU A 99 -13.94 -31.94 -21.93
C GLU A 99 -15.06 -31.02 -21.41
N ILE A 100 -14.70 -29.83 -20.91
CA ILE A 100 -15.65 -28.80 -20.44
C ILE A 100 -16.56 -28.34 -21.58
N GLU A 101 -16.01 -28.18 -22.79
CA GLU A 101 -16.79 -27.79 -23.98
C GLU A 101 -17.92 -28.79 -24.34
N ARG A 102 -17.83 -30.06 -23.91
CA ARG A 102 -18.81 -31.11 -24.24
C ARG A 102 -20.05 -31.14 -23.34
N MET A 103 -20.07 -30.37 -22.24
CA MET A 103 -21.25 -30.32 -21.36
C MET A 103 -22.44 -29.64 -22.08
N PRO A 104 -23.70 -30.05 -21.85
CA PRO A 104 -24.87 -29.43 -22.49
C PRO A 104 -25.09 -27.98 -22.04
N PRO A 105 -25.72 -27.12 -22.87
CA PRO A 105 -25.93 -25.72 -22.52
C PRO A 105 -26.90 -25.59 -21.36
N VAL A 106 -26.47 -24.89 -20.30
CA VAL A 106 -27.30 -24.58 -19.14
C VAL A 106 -28.30 -23.49 -19.56
N SER A 107 -29.59 -23.77 -19.37
CA SER A 107 -30.67 -22.84 -19.69
C SER A 107 -30.74 -21.72 -18.64
N TYR A 108 -30.59 -20.46 -19.07
CA TYR A 108 -30.72 -19.29 -18.19
C TYR A 108 -32.17 -19.13 -17.73
N TYR A 109 -32.41 -19.31 -16.44
CA TYR A 109 -33.64 -18.84 -15.81
C TYR A 109 -33.46 -17.37 -15.46
N THR A 110 -33.92 -16.47 -16.34
CA THR A 110 -34.12 -15.06 -15.99
C THR A 110 -35.31 -14.97 -15.04
N GLY A 111 -35.08 -15.25 -13.76
CA GLY A 111 -36.05 -15.01 -12.70
C GLY A 111 -36.37 -13.52 -12.68
N SER A 112 -37.65 -13.15 -12.77
CA SER A 112 -38.07 -11.76 -13.01
C SER A 112 -37.72 -10.75 -11.91
N HIS A 113 -37.16 -11.21 -10.78
CA HIS A 113 -36.80 -10.36 -9.64
C HIS A 113 -35.61 -10.95 -8.87
N GLY A 114 -34.42 -10.37 -9.04
CA GLY A 114 -33.24 -10.68 -8.24
C GLY A 114 -32.02 -10.87 -9.12
N CYS A 115 -30.91 -10.20 -8.78
CA CYS A 115 -29.66 -10.18 -9.55
C CYS A 115 -29.33 -11.52 -10.23
N ASP A 116 -28.77 -11.43 -11.45
CA ASP A 116 -28.26 -12.59 -12.17
C ASP A 116 -27.31 -13.38 -11.27
N ARG A 117 -27.75 -14.57 -10.85
CA ARG A 117 -26.86 -15.44 -10.08
C ARG A 117 -25.74 -15.90 -11.02
N PRO A 118 -24.47 -15.82 -10.58
CA PRO A 118 -23.37 -16.35 -11.36
C PRO A 118 -23.59 -17.84 -11.61
N ILE A 119 -23.29 -18.32 -12.81
CA ILE A 119 -23.49 -19.72 -13.21
C ILE A 119 -22.42 -20.65 -12.61
N GLY A 120 -21.52 -20.09 -11.79
CA GLY A 120 -20.27 -20.74 -11.43
C GLY A 120 -19.38 -20.91 -12.65
N GLY A 121 -18.09 -21.13 -12.42
CA GLY A 121 -17.09 -21.25 -13.47
C GLY A 121 -15.91 -20.31 -13.26
N TRP A 122 -15.20 -20.00 -14.34
CA TRP A 122 -14.02 -19.16 -14.29
C TRP A 122 -14.32 -17.78 -14.85
N TYR A 123 -13.63 -16.79 -14.32
CA TYR A 123 -13.71 -15.43 -14.84
C TYR A 123 -12.34 -14.80 -14.84
N GLY A 124 -12.13 -13.86 -15.74
CA GLY A 124 -10.86 -13.16 -15.84
C GLY A 124 -11.02 -11.89 -16.64
N GLY A 125 -10.02 -11.03 -16.54
CA GLY A 125 -10.05 -9.77 -17.26
C GLY A 125 -8.71 -9.09 -17.29
N PHE A 126 -8.66 -8.06 -18.12
CA PHE A 126 -7.57 -7.10 -18.14
C PHE A 126 -8.16 -5.71 -17.92
N GLU A 127 -7.40 -4.87 -17.21
CA GLU A 127 -7.69 -3.45 -17.04
C GLU A 127 -6.50 -2.65 -17.56
N LEU A 128 -6.76 -1.62 -18.36
CA LEU A 128 -5.78 -0.59 -18.70
C LEU A 128 -6.04 0.59 -17.77
N VAL A 129 -5.09 0.85 -16.89
CA VAL A 129 -5.18 1.85 -15.82
C VAL A 129 -4.28 3.02 -16.21
N THR A 130 -4.87 4.19 -16.40
CA THR A 130 -4.14 5.43 -16.70
C THR A 130 -4.10 6.29 -15.46
N VAL A 131 -2.99 6.28 -14.72
CA VAL A 131 -2.84 6.96 -13.43
C VAL A 131 -1.78 8.03 -13.47
N ARG A 132 -1.94 9.04 -12.64
CA ARG A 132 -0.94 10.06 -12.37
C ARG A 132 -0.52 9.96 -10.89
N PRO A 133 0.74 9.67 -10.59
CA PRO A 133 1.27 9.79 -9.24
C PRO A 133 1.16 11.22 -8.70
N HIS A 134 0.83 11.32 -7.42
CA HIS A 134 0.74 12.57 -6.68
C HIS A 134 1.27 12.34 -5.27
N PHE A 135 2.34 13.01 -4.90
CA PHE A 135 2.90 12.93 -3.56
C PHE A 135 2.30 14.02 -2.69
N GLN A 136 1.66 13.62 -1.60
CA GLN A 136 1.06 14.55 -0.65
C GLN A 136 2.05 14.80 0.49
N ASN A 137 3.13 15.54 0.22
CA ASN A 137 3.90 16.23 1.25
C ASN A 137 4.74 17.35 0.65
N LYS A 138 4.95 18.40 1.46
CA LYS A 138 5.98 19.40 1.22
C LYS A 138 7.28 18.73 1.63
N ALA A 139 8.16 18.44 0.68
CA ALA A 139 9.57 18.37 1.03
C ALA A 139 9.93 19.79 1.52
N ASP A 140 9.87 20.01 2.83
CA ASP A 140 10.56 21.14 3.44
C ASP A 140 12.04 20.79 3.34
N PHE A 141 12.62 21.04 2.16
CA PHE A 141 14.06 21.05 1.96
C PHE A 141 14.56 22.17 2.87
N LEU A 142 14.90 21.81 4.11
CA LEU A 142 15.28 22.77 5.11
C LEU A 142 16.57 23.47 4.63
N SER A 143 16.53 24.79 4.74
CA SER A 143 17.49 25.81 4.31
C SER A 143 18.87 25.74 4.97
N ALA A 144 19.34 24.54 5.34
CA ALA A 144 20.58 24.32 6.06
C ALA A 144 21.76 23.90 5.16
N ILE A 145 21.68 24.10 3.83
CA ILE A 145 22.90 24.47 3.08
C ILE A 145 23.21 25.95 3.39
N VAL A 146 23.27 26.29 4.67
CA VAL A 146 24.06 27.42 5.11
C VAL A 146 25.44 26.81 5.18
N PHE A 147 26.30 27.20 4.24
CA PHE A 147 27.74 26.96 4.39
C PHE A 147 28.08 27.32 5.82
N GLY A 148 28.48 26.34 6.62
CA GLY A 148 29.05 26.54 7.95
C GLY A 148 30.33 27.35 7.78
N GLY A 149 30.19 28.63 7.48
CA GLY A 149 31.15 29.62 7.86
C GLY A 149 31.02 29.68 9.36
N ASP A 150 31.89 28.94 10.05
CA ASP A 150 32.23 29.20 11.44
C ASP A 150 32.58 30.69 11.53
N GLY A 151 31.57 31.51 11.80
CA GLY A 151 31.73 32.86 12.31
C GLY A 151 32.36 32.71 13.68
N GLY A 152 33.69 32.67 13.68
CA GLY A 152 34.47 32.13 14.77
C GLY A 152 34.20 32.79 16.11
N ASP A 153 34.21 31.94 17.13
CA ASP A 153 34.87 32.26 18.39
C ASP A 153 35.89 31.17 18.67
N ALA A 154 37.10 31.38 18.15
CA ALA A 154 38.30 30.75 18.68
C ALA A 154 38.53 31.26 20.11
N GLY A 155 37.80 30.70 21.07
CA GLY A 155 38.12 30.85 22.48
C GLY A 155 39.51 30.28 22.75
N PRO A 156 40.40 30.99 23.46
CA PRO A 156 41.75 30.52 23.67
C PRO A 156 41.71 29.29 24.59
N PHE A 157 42.31 28.19 24.12
CA PHE A 157 42.88 27.17 24.99
C PHE A 157 43.91 27.84 25.92
N ALA A 158 43.45 28.28 27.08
CA ALA A 158 44.23 28.54 28.29
C ALA A 158 43.77 27.49 29.30
N ASP A 159 44.48 26.38 29.41
CA ASP A 159 45.59 26.17 30.36
C ASP A 159 45.11 25.87 31.80
N GLY A 160 45.47 24.68 32.28
CA GLY A 160 45.72 24.37 33.69
C GLY A 160 44.54 24.23 34.66
N GLY A 161 44.17 22.98 34.98
CA GLY A 161 43.31 22.70 36.13
C GLY A 161 43.29 21.24 36.56
N LEU A 162 44.41 20.72 37.06
CA LEU A 162 44.45 19.47 37.84
C LEU A 162 43.64 19.66 39.14
N GLY A 163 42.41 19.16 39.17
CA GLY A 163 41.62 18.98 40.38
C GLY A 163 41.38 17.49 40.60
N ALA A 164 42.23 16.88 41.43
CA ALA A 164 41.91 15.63 42.10
C ALA A 164 40.73 15.82 43.07
N ASP A 165 40.28 14.71 43.65
CA ASP A 165 39.30 14.55 44.74
C ASP A 165 37.94 14.07 44.18
N GLY A 166 37.41 12.88 44.49
CA GLY A 166 37.68 11.95 45.57
C GLY A 166 36.39 11.68 46.33
N GLY A 167 35.82 10.47 46.20
CA GLY A 167 34.65 10.00 46.98
C GLY A 167 33.34 10.67 46.56
N ASP A 168 32.15 10.10 46.72
CA ASP A 168 31.75 9.11 47.72
C ASP A 168 30.51 8.34 47.21
N ALA A 169 30.40 7.10 47.67
CA ALA A 169 29.25 6.23 47.48
C ALA A 169 28.11 6.69 48.42
N GLY A 170 26.88 6.78 47.92
CA GLY A 170 25.75 7.22 48.72
C GLY A 170 24.43 6.74 48.18
N SER A 171 24.08 5.52 48.54
CA SER A 171 22.77 4.91 48.36
C SER A 171 21.67 5.63 49.13
N GLY A 172 20.51 5.77 48.48
CA GLY A 172 19.22 5.47 49.10
C GLY A 172 18.50 6.62 49.81
N GLY A 173 17.19 6.63 49.61
CA GLY A 173 16.27 7.00 50.68
C GLY A 173 15.33 8.14 50.37
N SER A 174 14.09 7.76 50.07
CA SER A 174 12.85 8.22 50.72
C SER A 174 12.43 9.68 50.62
N ASP A 175 11.20 9.82 50.09
CA ASP A 175 10.05 10.45 50.71
C ASP A 175 10.17 11.91 51.17
N GLY A 176 9.27 12.75 50.67
CA GLY A 176 9.05 14.05 51.28
C GLY A 176 8.11 14.92 50.49
N ALA A 177 6.83 14.85 50.89
CA ALA A 177 5.80 15.81 50.55
C ALA A 177 6.09 17.19 51.18
N ASP A 178 5.16 18.10 50.92
CA ASP A 178 4.98 19.44 51.51
C ASP A 178 5.89 20.50 50.87
N GLY A 179 5.39 21.61 50.36
CA GLY A 179 4.45 22.57 50.96
C GLY A 179 5.07 23.93 50.64
N ALA A 180 4.40 24.75 49.83
CA ALA A 180 3.70 25.95 50.29
C ALA A 180 4.64 27.05 50.86
N ASP A 181 4.51 28.20 50.21
CA ASP A 181 4.66 29.56 50.73
C ASP A 181 6.06 30.12 51.02
N GLY A 182 6.31 31.33 50.52
CA GLY A 182 7.44 32.14 50.94
C GLY A 182 7.81 33.24 49.97
N ALA A 183 7.04 34.32 49.98
CA ALA A 183 7.50 35.63 49.50
C ALA A 183 8.61 36.17 50.42
N ASP A 184 9.58 36.86 49.83
CA ASP A 184 10.37 38.01 50.33
C ASP A 184 11.50 38.21 49.30
N GLY A 185 11.73 39.37 48.68
CA GLY A 185 11.82 40.70 49.27
C GLY A 185 13.31 41.02 49.44
N GLY A 186 13.88 41.86 48.58
CA GLY A 186 15.27 42.32 48.78
C GLY A 186 15.92 42.97 47.56
N ASP A 187 15.73 44.28 47.45
CA ASP A 187 16.56 45.20 46.66
C ASP A 187 18.05 45.10 47.05
N ALA A 188 18.95 45.09 46.06
CA ALA A 188 20.32 45.56 46.25
C ALA A 188 20.86 46.16 44.94
N ASP A 189 21.07 47.46 45.07
CA ASP A 189 21.54 48.48 44.15
C ASP A 189 23.00 48.30 43.68
N SER A 190 23.32 49.07 42.62
CA SER A 190 24.61 49.66 42.29
C SER A 190 25.71 48.80 41.64
N GLY A 191 26.05 49.18 40.41
CA GLY A 191 27.27 48.72 39.75
C GLY A 191 27.40 49.15 38.29
N ASP A 192 27.35 50.46 38.04
CA ASP A 192 27.91 51.06 36.82
C ASP A 192 29.36 50.57 36.61
N THR A 193 29.60 49.86 35.51
CA THR A 193 30.86 49.98 34.80
C THR A 193 30.57 50.10 33.32
N ASP A 194 30.63 51.33 32.85
CA ASP A 194 30.89 51.72 31.46
C ASP A 194 32.12 50.96 30.95
N ALA A 195 31.89 49.86 30.25
CA ALA A 195 32.91 49.13 29.51
C ALA A 195 32.48 49.10 28.04
N ALA A 196 33.03 50.07 27.31
CA ALA A 196 33.24 50.08 25.87
C ALA A 196 32.19 49.33 25.03
N ASP A 197 31.31 50.12 24.44
CA ASP A 197 30.62 49.91 23.17
C ASP A 197 31.64 49.47 22.09
N ALA A 198 32.03 48.21 22.15
CA ALA A 198 32.69 47.49 21.09
C ALA A 198 31.59 47.22 20.09
N GLY A 199 31.49 48.12 19.10
CA GLY A 199 30.44 48.13 18.11
C GLY A 199 30.08 46.72 17.69
N ASP A 200 28.81 46.37 17.90
CA ASP A 200 28.14 45.23 17.31
C ASP A 200 28.55 45.22 15.84
N ALA A 201 29.54 44.36 15.53
CA ALA A 201 29.79 43.93 14.19
C ALA A 201 28.53 43.18 13.86
N ASP A 202 27.58 43.90 13.26
CA ASP A 202 26.39 43.41 12.60
C ASP A 202 26.82 42.14 11.89
N SER A 203 26.59 41.01 12.56
CA SER A 203 26.97 39.69 12.11
C SER A 203 26.00 39.47 10.98
N GLY A 204 26.36 40.04 9.82
CA GLY A 204 25.48 40.25 8.69
C GLY A 204 24.85 38.91 8.41
N ASP A 205 23.63 38.78 8.93
CA ASP A 205 22.87 37.55 8.88
C ASP A 205 22.70 37.37 7.38
N PHE A 206 23.46 36.44 6.82
CA PHE A 206 23.34 36.05 5.43
C PHE A 206 22.07 35.19 5.36
N GLY A 207 20.97 35.82 5.75
CA GLY A 207 19.63 35.29 5.75
C GLY A 207 19.29 35.08 4.30
N LEU A 208 19.60 33.89 3.82
CA LEU A 208 18.92 33.37 2.65
C LEU A 208 17.43 33.54 2.95
N PRO A 209 16.69 34.28 2.11
CA PRO A 209 15.30 34.55 2.38
C PRO A 209 14.62 33.21 2.63
N SER A 210 13.95 33.07 3.77
CA SER A 210 13.31 31.85 4.28
C SER A 210 12.17 31.29 3.40
N GLY A 211 12.09 31.74 2.14
CA GLY A 211 11.26 31.19 1.08
C GLY A 211 12.04 30.81 -0.19
N PHE A 212 13.38 30.71 -0.16
CA PHE A 212 14.18 30.34 -1.34
C PHE A 212 14.04 28.85 -1.72
N LEU A 213 13.85 27.97 -0.74
CA LEU A 213 13.57 26.55 -0.99
C LEU A 213 12.05 26.36 -1.03
N GLY A 214 11.46 26.76 -2.15
CA GLY A 214 10.09 26.40 -2.47
C GLY A 214 9.93 24.88 -2.46
N SER A 215 8.76 24.38 -2.04
CA SER A 215 8.45 22.95 -2.10
C SER A 215 8.61 22.47 -3.54
N ILE A 216 9.61 21.62 -3.79
CA ILE A 216 9.81 20.96 -5.07
C ILE A 216 8.81 19.80 -5.11
N GLN A 217 7.78 19.93 -5.94
CA GLN A 217 6.84 18.87 -6.21
C GLN A 217 7.12 18.32 -7.61
N PRO A 218 7.70 17.11 -7.72
CA PRO A 218 7.93 16.50 -9.02
C PRO A 218 6.60 16.35 -9.77
N SER A 219 6.57 16.77 -11.04
CA SER A 219 5.39 16.66 -11.87
C SER A 219 5.42 15.33 -12.61
N TYR A 220 4.41 14.50 -12.38
CA TYR A 220 4.24 13.27 -13.15
C TYR A 220 3.27 13.46 -14.31
N GLY A 221 3.54 12.79 -15.42
CA GLY A 221 2.57 12.58 -16.50
C GLY A 221 1.55 11.49 -16.18
N PHE A 222 0.57 11.30 -17.07
CA PHE A 222 -0.30 10.12 -17.03
C PHE A 222 0.42 8.90 -17.58
N GLN A 223 0.44 7.85 -16.78
CA GLN A 223 1.11 6.57 -17.04
C GLN A 223 0.05 5.51 -17.27
N ALA A 224 0.13 4.77 -18.38
CA ALA A 224 -0.80 3.68 -18.68
C ALA A 224 -0.16 2.34 -18.32
N THR A 225 -0.80 1.58 -17.44
CA THR A 225 -0.31 0.29 -16.99
C THR A 225 -1.40 -0.79 -17.03
N PRO A 226 -1.08 -2.02 -17.45
CA PRO A 226 -2.03 -3.12 -17.43
C PRO A 226 -2.19 -3.71 -16.01
N ARG A 227 -3.38 -4.22 -15.76
CA ARG A 227 -3.73 -5.00 -14.57
C ARG A 227 -4.47 -6.25 -15.01
N PHE A 228 -4.11 -7.39 -14.42
CA PHE A 228 -4.72 -8.68 -14.76
C PHE A 228 -5.38 -9.28 -13.54
N PHE A 229 -6.48 -9.99 -13.76
CA PHE A 229 -7.07 -10.82 -12.73
C PHE A 229 -7.70 -12.07 -13.32
N VAL A 230 -7.70 -13.13 -12.53
CA VAL A 230 -8.33 -14.42 -12.84
C VAL A 230 -8.95 -14.98 -11.57
N GLY A 231 -10.07 -15.65 -11.69
CA GLY A 231 -10.76 -16.25 -10.56
C GLY A 231 -11.68 -17.39 -10.96
N VAL A 232 -12.13 -18.10 -9.94
CA VAL A 232 -13.15 -19.14 -10.02
C VAL A 232 -14.26 -18.81 -9.02
N ARG A 233 -15.48 -19.18 -9.36
CA ARG A 233 -16.66 -18.96 -8.52
C ARG A 233 -17.61 -20.14 -8.65
N ASN A 234 -18.38 -20.44 -7.61
CA ASN A 234 -19.46 -21.41 -7.65
C ASN A 234 -20.82 -20.71 -7.92
N GLU A 235 -21.88 -21.50 -8.07
CA GLU A 235 -23.25 -20.98 -8.29
C GLU A 235 -23.80 -20.19 -7.07
N GLU A 236 -23.23 -20.40 -5.89
CA GLU A 236 -23.59 -19.69 -4.65
C GLU A 236 -22.91 -18.31 -4.54
N GLY A 237 -22.05 -17.97 -5.50
CA GLY A 237 -21.33 -16.69 -5.52
C GLY A 237 -20.02 -16.70 -4.73
N PHE A 238 -19.66 -17.81 -4.07
CA PHE A 238 -18.39 -17.97 -3.39
C PHE A 238 -17.27 -18.28 -4.40
N GLY A 239 -16.09 -17.70 -4.24
CA GLY A 239 -14.99 -17.88 -5.18
C GLY A 239 -13.63 -17.47 -4.67
N PHE A 240 -12.63 -17.64 -5.52
CA PHE A 240 -11.26 -17.19 -5.33
C PHE A 240 -10.85 -16.32 -6.51
N ARG A 241 -10.01 -15.31 -6.24
CA ARG A 241 -9.46 -14.42 -7.26
C ARG A 241 -7.99 -14.13 -6.97
N THR A 242 -7.22 -14.08 -8.03
CA THR A 242 -5.86 -13.54 -8.04
C THR A 242 -5.82 -12.30 -8.92
N ARG A 243 -5.08 -11.28 -8.50
CA ARG A 243 -4.87 -10.05 -9.25
C ARG A 243 -3.39 -9.68 -9.24
N PHE A 244 -2.89 -9.22 -10.37
CA PHE A 244 -1.54 -8.73 -10.53
C PHE A 244 -1.57 -7.33 -11.17
N TRP A 245 -0.74 -6.43 -10.64
CA TRP A 245 -0.61 -5.06 -11.11
C TRP A 245 0.83 -4.60 -10.95
N TRP A 246 1.32 -3.80 -11.90
CA TRP A 246 2.59 -3.09 -11.78
C TRP A 246 2.42 -1.64 -12.25
N LEU A 247 3.33 -0.76 -11.88
CA LEU A 247 3.46 0.58 -12.39
C LEU A 247 4.95 0.91 -12.40
N ASP A 248 5.41 1.56 -13.46
CA ASP A 248 6.73 2.16 -13.54
C ASP A 248 6.51 3.57 -14.06
N ALA A 249 6.91 4.57 -13.29
CA ALA A 249 6.59 5.95 -13.56
C ALA A 249 7.74 6.90 -13.24
N ASP A 250 8.16 7.67 -14.25
CA ASP A 250 9.12 8.76 -14.10
C ASP A 250 8.41 10.11 -14.02
N SER A 251 8.98 11.03 -13.23
CA SER A 251 8.62 12.43 -13.21
C SER A 251 9.23 13.16 -14.41
N ASP A 252 8.62 14.27 -14.80
CA ASP A 252 9.31 15.23 -15.65
C ASP A 252 10.52 15.80 -14.90
N LEU A 253 11.56 16.15 -15.65
CA LEU A 253 12.72 16.85 -15.11
C LEU A 253 12.30 18.21 -14.58
N PHE A 254 12.49 18.44 -13.28
CA PHE A 254 12.40 19.77 -12.71
C PHE A 254 13.76 20.44 -12.79
N THR A 255 13.87 21.51 -13.56
CA THR A 255 15.09 22.34 -13.66
C THR A 255 14.80 23.72 -13.09
N ASP A 256 15.61 24.18 -12.13
CA ASP A 256 15.63 25.58 -11.72
C ASP A 256 16.67 26.36 -12.54
N ASP A 257 16.22 27.24 -13.43
CA ASP A 257 17.07 28.05 -14.29
C ASP A 257 18.08 28.92 -13.51
N LEU A 258 17.81 29.24 -12.24
CA LEU A 258 18.68 30.09 -11.43
C LEU A 258 19.85 29.32 -10.82
N THR A 259 19.60 28.11 -10.34
CA THR A 259 20.60 27.27 -9.66
C THR A 259 21.23 26.22 -10.58
N GLY A 260 20.59 25.90 -11.70
CA GLY A 260 20.93 24.74 -12.52
C GLY A 260 20.57 23.40 -11.87
N MET A 261 19.80 23.44 -10.77
CA MET A 261 19.42 22.24 -10.05
C MET A 261 18.41 21.43 -10.85
N GLU A 262 18.67 20.14 -10.99
CA GLU A 262 17.82 19.17 -11.68
C GLU A 262 17.33 18.11 -10.69
N VAL A 263 16.02 17.92 -10.60
CA VAL A 263 15.39 16.89 -9.77
C VAL A 263 14.58 15.94 -10.64
N THR A 264 14.91 14.65 -10.56
CA THR A 264 14.17 13.58 -11.22
C THR A 264 13.73 12.55 -10.20
N GLN A 265 12.47 12.09 -10.28
CA GLN A 265 11.94 11.06 -9.41
C GLN A 265 11.36 9.90 -10.24
N SER A 266 11.68 8.66 -9.89
CA SER A 266 11.04 7.45 -10.43
C SER A 266 10.26 6.72 -9.34
N LEU A 267 9.21 6.02 -9.77
CA LEU A 267 8.30 5.27 -8.93
C LEU A 267 7.99 3.91 -9.58
N GLY A 268 8.45 2.84 -8.95
CA GLY A 268 8.07 1.46 -9.22
C GLY A 268 7.03 0.98 -8.22
N LEU A 269 5.96 0.35 -8.68
CA LEU A 269 4.99 -0.37 -7.84
C LEU A 269 4.73 -1.74 -8.43
N LEU A 270 4.60 -2.74 -7.56
CA LEU A 270 4.15 -4.07 -7.90
C LEU A 270 3.22 -4.56 -6.81
N ALA A 271 2.06 -5.10 -7.19
CA ALA A 271 1.09 -5.64 -6.25
C ALA A 271 0.51 -6.95 -6.75
N PHE A 272 0.40 -7.89 -5.82
CA PHE A 272 -0.16 -9.21 -6.03
C PHE A 272 -1.21 -9.50 -4.96
N ASP A 273 -2.45 -9.76 -5.38
CA ASP A 273 -3.56 -10.08 -4.47
C ASP A 273 -4.01 -11.52 -4.62
N PHE A 274 -4.28 -12.19 -3.50
CA PHE A 274 -5.03 -13.43 -3.41
C PHE A 274 -6.27 -13.20 -2.53
N GLU A 275 -7.47 -13.28 -3.10
CA GLU A 275 -8.74 -12.96 -2.43
C GLU A 275 -9.72 -14.14 -2.47
N MET A 276 -10.42 -14.38 -1.36
CA MET A 276 -11.69 -15.12 -1.33
C MET A 276 -12.81 -14.11 -1.54
N THR A 277 -13.82 -14.46 -2.35
CA THR A 277 -14.92 -13.55 -2.71
C THR A 277 -16.27 -14.20 -2.45
N GLN A 278 -17.26 -13.42 -2.02
CA GLN A 278 -18.66 -13.85 -1.88
C GLN A 278 -19.59 -12.81 -2.51
N ILE A 279 -20.39 -13.23 -3.49
CA ILE A 279 -21.48 -12.41 -4.03
C ILE A 279 -22.74 -12.58 -3.20
N ASN A 280 -23.38 -11.44 -2.91
CA ASN A 280 -24.68 -11.32 -2.29
C ASN A 280 -25.57 -10.40 -3.13
N CYS A 281 -26.86 -10.68 -3.14
CA CYS A 281 -27.85 -9.93 -3.92
C CYS A 281 -28.82 -9.22 -2.97
N LEU A 282 -28.88 -7.89 -3.04
CA LEU A 282 -29.80 -7.06 -2.27
C LEU A 282 -30.75 -6.32 -3.22
N GLY A 283 -31.81 -7.01 -3.65
CA GLY A 283 -32.74 -6.51 -4.66
C GLY A 283 -32.08 -6.42 -6.03
N ASN A 284 -31.87 -5.19 -6.52
CA ASN A 284 -31.17 -4.91 -7.78
C ASN A 284 -29.71 -4.47 -7.55
N LEU A 285 -29.20 -4.62 -6.33
CA LEU A 285 -27.81 -4.34 -6.00
C LEU A 285 -27.08 -5.67 -5.83
N GLU A 286 -26.08 -5.91 -6.66
CA GLU A 286 -25.13 -6.99 -6.49
C GLU A 286 -23.96 -6.47 -5.67
N MET A 287 -23.61 -7.20 -4.61
CA MET A 287 -22.52 -6.87 -3.70
C MET A 287 -21.57 -8.05 -3.63
N GLU A 288 -20.32 -7.83 -4.00
CA GLU A 288 -19.24 -8.80 -3.81
C GLU A 288 -18.38 -8.34 -2.64
N LEU A 289 -18.25 -9.18 -1.63
CA LEU A 289 -17.31 -8.99 -0.52
C LEU A 289 -16.08 -9.83 -0.78
N GLY A 290 -14.90 -9.25 -0.59
CA GLY A 290 -13.61 -9.91 -0.77
C GLY A 290 -12.73 -9.78 0.47
N GLY A 291 -11.95 -10.81 0.75
CA GLY A 291 -10.96 -10.81 1.83
C GLY A 291 -9.80 -11.73 1.49
N GLY A 292 -8.57 -11.33 1.82
CA GLY A 292 -7.40 -12.07 1.38
C GLY A 292 -6.06 -11.52 1.85
N LEU A 293 -5.02 -11.83 1.07
CA LEU A 293 -3.65 -11.36 1.28
C LEU A 293 -3.17 -10.55 0.08
N ARG A 294 -2.37 -9.53 0.35
CA ARG A 294 -1.65 -8.73 -0.63
C ARG A 294 -0.16 -8.82 -0.35
N VAL A 295 0.62 -9.03 -1.40
CA VAL A 295 2.06 -8.80 -1.42
C VAL A 295 2.31 -7.58 -2.30
N ALA A 296 3.07 -6.62 -1.82
CA ALA A 296 3.41 -5.45 -2.61
C ALA A 296 4.87 -5.06 -2.43
N HIS A 297 5.43 -4.54 -3.50
CA HIS A 297 6.75 -3.95 -3.55
C HIS A 297 6.59 -2.53 -4.09
N THR A 298 7.25 -1.57 -3.46
CA THR A 298 7.31 -0.18 -3.94
C THR A 298 8.76 0.26 -3.96
N GLU A 299 9.19 0.93 -5.02
CA GLU A 299 10.50 1.54 -5.12
C GLU A 299 10.33 2.99 -5.54
N THR A 300 10.98 3.91 -4.86
CA THR A 300 11.06 5.31 -5.22
C THR A 300 12.52 5.69 -5.30
N ALA A 301 12.94 6.26 -6.42
CA ALA A 301 14.28 6.81 -6.55
C ALA A 301 14.19 8.30 -6.87
N SER A 302 14.95 9.12 -6.17
CA SER A 302 15.08 10.55 -6.43
C SER A 302 16.52 10.87 -6.72
N THR A 303 16.79 11.57 -7.82
CA THR A 303 18.11 12.10 -8.14
C THR A 303 18.05 13.61 -8.09
N VAL A 304 18.93 14.23 -7.30
CA VAL A 304 19.10 15.67 -7.18
C VAL A 304 20.49 16.01 -7.69
N ASP A 305 20.56 16.71 -8.81
CA ASP A 305 21.78 17.32 -9.35
C ASP A 305 21.73 18.81 -9.00
N LEU A 306 22.78 19.34 -8.37
CA LEU A 306 22.81 20.74 -7.93
C LEU A 306 23.31 21.71 -9.00
N GLY A 307 23.52 21.25 -10.24
CA GLY A 307 24.03 22.08 -11.35
C GLY A 307 25.49 22.51 -11.18
N ILE A 308 26.11 22.15 -10.06
CA ILE A 308 27.55 22.23 -9.86
C ILE A 308 28.19 21.01 -10.52
N PRO A 309 29.25 21.20 -11.33
CA PRO A 309 30.01 20.07 -11.82
C PRO A 309 30.39 19.21 -10.62
N PHE A 310 30.11 17.92 -10.73
CA PHE A 310 30.58 16.89 -9.80
C PHE A 310 29.75 16.67 -8.52
N PHE A 311 28.46 16.99 -8.51
CA PHE A 311 27.61 16.63 -7.36
C PHE A 311 26.17 16.30 -7.77
N ALA A 312 25.85 15.01 -7.76
CA ALA A 312 24.49 14.51 -7.76
C ALA A 312 24.29 13.55 -6.58
N THR A 313 23.13 13.61 -5.97
CA THR A 313 22.74 12.68 -4.91
C THR A 313 21.58 11.84 -5.38
N ARG A 314 21.68 10.53 -5.24
CA ARG A 314 20.57 9.60 -5.45
C ARG A 314 20.10 9.06 -4.11
N PHE A 315 18.79 9.12 -3.92
CA PHE A 315 18.06 8.53 -2.81
C PHE A 315 17.17 7.44 -3.36
N THR A 316 17.33 6.21 -2.88
CA THR A 316 16.42 5.11 -3.20
C THR A 316 15.76 4.64 -1.92
N ASN A 317 14.44 4.56 -1.94
CA ASN A 317 13.62 4.00 -0.88
C ASN A 317 12.76 2.88 -1.48
N SER A 318 12.91 1.67 -0.94
CA SER A 318 12.08 0.54 -1.32
C SER A 318 11.38 -0.08 -0.13
N PHE A 319 10.16 -0.55 -0.33
CA PHE A 319 9.35 -1.24 0.66
C PHE A 319 8.87 -2.57 0.10
N ASP A 320 9.06 -3.63 0.87
CA ASP A 320 8.58 -4.98 0.59
C ASP A 320 7.65 -5.44 1.69
N GLY A 321 6.36 -5.58 1.38
CA GLY A 321 5.33 -5.83 2.38
C GLY A 321 4.33 -6.92 2.02
N VAL A 322 3.80 -7.55 3.05
CA VAL A 322 2.67 -8.48 2.95
C VAL A 322 1.62 -8.14 4.00
N GLY A 323 0.34 -8.28 3.66
CA GLY A 323 -0.67 -8.14 4.67
C GLY A 323 -2.11 -8.39 4.22
N PRO A 324 -3.05 -8.31 5.16
CA PRO A 324 -4.46 -8.56 4.88
C PRO A 324 -5.02 -7.50 3.93
N THR A 325 -5.92 -7.94 3.05
CA THR A 325 -6.71 -7.09 2.17
C THR A 325 -8.19 -7.40 2.32
N ALA A 326 -9.03 -6.37 2.24
CA ALA A 326 -10.47 -6.49 2.22
C ALA A 326 -11.03 -5.61 1.10
N SER A 327 -12.04 -6.11 0.38
CA SER A 327 -12.66 -5.41 -0.73
C SER A 327 -14.18 -5.52 -0.71
N ILE A 328 -14.83 -4.51 -1.27
CA ILE A 328 -16.27 -4.49 -1.56
C ILE A 328 -16.46 -3.98 -2.99
N ASN A 329 -17.20 -4.74 -3.79
CA ASN A 329 -17.64 -4.34 -5.12
C ASN A 329 -19.16 -4.24 -5.11
N LEU A 330 -19.69 -3.11 -5.56
CA LEU A 330 -21.10 -2.83 -5.67
C LEU A 330 -21.43 -2.65 -7.15
N ARG A 331 -22.42 -3.38 -7.65
CA ARG A 331 -22.91 -3.29 -9.03
C ARG A 331 -24.42 -3.12 -9.02
N ARG A 332 -24.91 -2.10 -9.72
CA ARG A 332 -26.35 -1.81 -9.85
C ARG A 332 -26.72 -1.70 -11.33
N PRO A 333 -27.55 -2.61 -11.87
CA PRO A 333 -28.05 -2.49 -13.23
C PRO A 333 -28.81 -1.18 -13.45
N LEU A 334 -28.59 -0.58 -14.61
CA LEU A 334 -29.20 0.65 -15.09
C LEU A 334 -29.91 0.35 -16.41
N PHE A 335 -31.17 0.75 -16.53
CA PHE A 335 -31.92 0.62 -17.80
C PHE A 335 -32.01 -0.84 -18.33
N GLY A 336 -32.22 -1.80 -17.44
CA GLY A 336 -32.17 -3.24 -17.75
C GLY A 336 -30.82 -3.86 -17.40
N ASP A 337 -30.47 -4.97 -18.04
CA ASP A 337 -29.32 -5.80 -17.63
C ASP A 337 -28.02 -5.49 -18.41
N ASN A 338 -28.14 -4.71 -19.50
CA ASN A 338 -27.02 -4.43 -20.40
C ASN A 338 -26.11 -3.31 -19.91
N PHE A 339 -26.59 -2.43 -19.03
CA PHE A 339 -25.78 -1.37 -18.43
C PHE A 339 -25.84 -1.48 -16.91
N ALA A 340 -24.75 -1.15 -16.24
CA ALA A 340 -24.71 -1.06 -14.79
C ALA A 340 -23.82 0.09 -14.35
N ALA A 341 -24.14 0.70 -13.21
CA ALA A 341 -23.17 1.47 -12.45
C ALA A 341 -22.44 0.50 -11.52
N PHE A 342 -21.14 0.72 -11.33
CA PHE A 342 -20.38 -0.04 -10.35
C PHE A 342 -19.48 0.87 -9.51
N GLY A 343 -19.13 0.38 -8.33
CA GLY A 343 -18.17 0.99 -7.44
C GLY A 343 -17.36 -0.10 -6.73
N ASN A 344 -16.05 0.10 -6.65
CA ASN A 344 -15.15 -0.76 -5.91
C ASN A 344 -14.47 0.05 -4.80
N PHE A 345 -14.31 -0.57 -3.64
CA PHE A 345 -13.50 -0.06 -2.55
C PHE A 345 -12.67 -1.21 -2.00
N ARG A 346 -11.38 -0.98 -1.81
CA ARG A 346 -10.45 -1.95 -1.25
C ARG A 346 -9.52 -1.26 -0.26
N GLY A 347 -9.23 -1.96 0.83
CA GLY A 347 -8.23 -1.54 1.81
C GLY A 347 -7.24 -2.67 2.09
N SER A 348 -5.99 -2.32 2.38
CA SER A 348 -4.96 -3.25 2.82
C SER A 348 -4.09 -2.64 3.90
N LEU A 349 -3.52 -3.49 4.76
CA LEU A 349 -2.53 -3.11 5.77
C LEU A 349 -1.29 -3.95 5.52
N LEU A 350 -0.23 -3.37 4.97
CA LEU A 350 0.97 -4.10 4.57
C LEU A 350 2.03 -3.98 5.66
N PHE A 351 2.54 -5.10 6.13
CA PHE A 351 3.64 -5.17 7.09
C PHE A 351 4.88 -5.63 6.33
N GLY A 352 5.97 -4.88 6.44
CA GLY A 352 7.13 -5.09 5.58
C GLY A 352 8.40 -4.44 6.08
N ASP A 353 9.44 -4.62 5.29
CA ASP A 353 10.74 -3.99 5.49
C ASP A 353 10.87 -2.81 4.51
N THR A 354 11.28 -1.65 5.01
CA THR A 354 11.68 -0.50 4.20
C THR A 354 13.19 -0.40 4.22
N SER A 355 13.82 -0.31 3.05
CA SER A 355 15.26 -0.10 2.92
C SER A 355 15.59 1.22 2.25
N TYR A 356 16.58 1.91 2.81
CA TYR A 356 17.05 3.20 2.33
C TYR A 356 18.47 3.09 1.82
N GLN A 357 18.70 3.53 0.58
CA GLN A 357 20.01 3.64 -0.02
C GLN A 357 20.30 5.10 -0.39
N TYR A 358 21.48 5.57 -0.03
CA TYR A 358 21.99 6.89 -0.38
C TYR A 358 23.28 6.75 -1.17
N ASP A 359 23.31 7.31 -2.36
CA ASP A 359 24.50 7.34 -3.20
C ASP A 359 24.90 8.80 -3.48
N ALA A 360 26.10 9.19 -3.05
CA ALA A 360 26.72 10.44 -3.48
C ALA A 360 27.53 10.18 -4.75
N VAL A 361 27.10 10.80 -5.85
CA VAL A 361 27.74 10.73 -7.16
C VAL A 361 28.53 12.01 -7.37
N PHE A 362 29.86 11.90 -7.25
CA PHE A 362 30.74 13.05 -7.44
C PHE A 362 31.17 13.21 -8.90
N THR A 363 31.25 12.16 -9.70
CA THR A 363 31.50 12.31 -11.15
C THR A 363 30.83 11.14 -11.87
N GLU A 364 30.64 11.22 -13.19
CA GLU A 364 30.13 10.06 -13.97
C GLU A 364 30.95 8.78 -13.70
N ASP A 365 32.21 8.93 -13.28
CA ASP A 365 33.14 7.82 -13.02
C ASP A 365 33.35 7.50 -11.53
N PHE A 366 32.76 8.27 -10.60
CA PHE A 366 33.04 8.15 -9.17
C PHE A 366 31.78 8.27 -8.31
N THR A 367 31.29 7.12 -7.85
CA THR A 367 30.20 6.98 -6.87
C THR A 367 30.77 6.48 -5.56
N PHE A 368 30.52 7.19 -4.46
CA PHE A 368 30.72 6.63 -3.12
C PHE A 368 29.39 6.04 -2.67
N PRO A 369 29.24 4.71 -2.62
CA PRO A 369 28.10 4.13 -1.93
C PRO A 369 28.24 4.50 -0.46
N ILE A 370 27.34 5.33 0.02
CA ILE A 370 27.18 5.53 1.46
C ILE A 370 26.15 4.50 1.86
N ASP A 371 26.62 3.30 2.11
CA ASP A 371 25.76 2.22 2.53
C ASP A 371 25.25 2.53 3.94
N SER A 372 24.09 3.20 4.00
CA SER A 372 23.36 3.40 5.25
C SER A 372 22.64 2.13 5.65
N GLY A 373 22.36 1.19 4.72
CA GLY A 373 21.88 -0.17 4.98
C GLY A 373 20.78 -0.30 6.04
N GLU A 374 20.02 0.77 6.30
CA GLU A 374 19.07 0.81 7.40
C GLU A 374 17.76 0.22 6.87
N SER A 375 17.38 -0.91 7.47
CA SER A 375 16.09 -1.54 7.25
C SER A 375 15.19 -1.27 8.45
N SER A 376 14.02 -0.66 8.24
CA SER A 376 12.98 -0.51 9.26
C SER A 376 11.77 -1.40 8.98
N TYR A 377 11.16 -1.94 10.03
CA TYR A 377 9.87 -2.63 9.92
C TYR A 377 8.74 -1.62 9.94
N ASP A 378 7.96 -1.56 8.86
CA ASP A 378 6.94 -0.54 8.67
C ASP A 378 5.56 -1.12 8.35
N LEU A 379 4.54 -0.29 8.60
CA LEU A 379 3.14 -0.57 8.31
C LEU A 379 2.63 0.43 7.28
N VAL A 380 2.33 -0.04 6.07
CA VAL A 380 1.83 0.77 4.95
C VAL A 380 0.34 0.50 4.75
N PRO A 381 -0.56 1.44 5.13
CA PRO A 381 -1.97 1.34 4.80
C PRO A 381 -2.20 1.69 3.33
N VAL A 382 -3.04 0.93 2.64
CA VAL A 382 -3.40 1.17 1.23
C VAL A 382 -4.91 1.24 1.10
N ILE A 383 -5.42 2.24 0.39
CA ILE A 383 -6.84 2.42 0.06
C ILE A 383 -6.98 2.62 -1.43
N GLU A 384 -7.85 1.84 -2.07
CA GLU A 384 -8.18 1.93 -3.49
C GLU A 384 -9.69 2.12 -3.66
N THR A 385 -10.11 2.98 -4.58
CA THR A 385 -11.51 3.13 -4.96
C THR A 385 -11.67 3.31 -6.46
N GLN A 386 -12.74 2.72 -7.00
CA GLN A 386 -13.14 2.91 -8.39
C GLN A 386 -14.64 3.21 -8.45
N ILE A 387 -15.06 4.09 -9.36
CA ILE A 387 -16.48 4.34 -9.65
C ILE A 387 -16.64 4.47 -11.16
N GLY A 388 -17.63 3.77 -11.73
CA GLY A 388 -17.78 3.73 -13.17
C GLY A 388 -19.07 3.14 -13.70
N LEU A 389 -19.07 2.93 -15.01
CA LEU A 389 -20.14 2.30 -15.77
C LEU A 389 -19.63 1.01 -16.41
N GLU A 390 -20.52 0.03 -16.49
CA GLU A 390 -20.32 -1.27 -17.11
C GLU A 390 -21.34 -1.46 -18.22
N ARG A 391 -20.91 -2.08 -19.32
CA ARG A 391 -21.79 -2.64 -20.34
C ARG A 391 -21.57 -4.14 -20.46
N ASN A 392 -22.67 -4.90 -20.50
CA ASN A 392 -22.68 -6.36 -20.59
C ASN A 392 -23.13 -6.82 -21.98
N TRP A 393 -22.53 -7.91 -22.46
CA TRP A 393 -22.98 -8.69 -23.61
C TRP A 393 -23.04 -10.16 -23.22
N TRP A 394 -24.13 -10.82 -23.59
CA TRP A 394 -24.37 -12.21 -23.27
C TRP A 394 -24.20 -13.08 -24.51
N GLY A 395 -23.34 -14.09 -24.41
CA GLY A 395 -23.30 -15.26 -25.28
C GLY A 395 -24.08 -16.42 -24.68
N GLU A 396 -23.98 -17.61 -25.29
CA GLU A 396 -24.68 -18.81 -24.80
C GLU A 396 -24.15 -19.32 -23.46
N ARG A 397 -22.86 -19.13 -23.16
CA ARG A 397 -22.21 -19.58 -21.90
C ARG A 397 -21.17 -18.60 -21.41
N THR A 398 -21.15 -17.41 -21.99
CA THR A 398 -20.06 -16.47 -21.75
C THR A 398 -20.67 -15.10 -21.64
N ARG A 399 -20.37 -14.43 -20.54
CA ARG A 399 -20.67 -13.02 -20.38
C ARG A 399 -19.40 -12.23 -20.65
N PHE A 400 -19.51 -11.27 -21.55
CA PHE A 400 -18.47 -10.29 -21.79
C PHE A 400 -18.92 -8.98 -21.17
N SER A 401 -18.00 -8.29 -20.49
CA SER A 401 -18.29 -6.99 -19.90
C SER A 401 -17.17 -6.01 -20.22
N MET A 402 -17.53 -4.78 -20.51
CA MET A 402 -16.60 -3.66 -20.63
C MET A 402 -16.92 -2.62 -19.57
N ARG A 403 -15.89 -2.10 -18.90
CA ARG A 403 -16.05 -1.06 -17.89
C ARG A 403 -15.20 0.16 -18.21
N ALA A 404 -15.71 1.31 -17.83
CA ALA A 404 -14.97 2.56 -17.76
C ALA A 404 -15.19 3.17 -16.37
N ALA A 405 -14.12 3.52 -15.68
CA ALA A 405 -14.16 4.04 -14.33
C ALA A 405 -13.14 5.16 -14.11
N PHE A 406 -13.41 5.98 -13.09
CA PHE A 406 -12.40 6.76 -12.41
C PHE A 406 -11.86 5.96 -11.23
N GLU A 407 -10.56 6.03 -11.03
CA GLU A 407 -9.83 5.31 -9.99
C GLU A 407 -9.01 6.30 -9.16
N ALA A 408 -9.01 6.09 -7.85
CA ALA A 408 -8.12 6.76 -6.92
C ALA A 408 -7.50 5.73 -5.97
N GLN A 409 -6.21 5.87 -5.71
CA GLN A 409 -5.48 5.08 -4.72
C GLN A 409 -4.71 6.00 -3.79
N TRP A 410 -4.53 5.57 -2.56
CA TRP A 410 -3.69 6.20 -1.56
C TRP A 410 -2.88 5.12 -0.85
N TRP A 411 -1.58 5.35 -0.75
CA TRP A 411 -0.60 4.53 -0.08
C TRP A 411 0.02 5.41 1.00
N GLY A 412 -0.28 5.10 2.26
CA GLY A 412 0.28 5.83 3.39
C GLY A 412 1.76 5.53 3.54
N SER A 413 2.53 6.53 3.97
CA SER A 413 3.97 6.39 4.09
C SER A 413 4.38 5.36 5.16
N SER A 414 5.44 4.61 4.84
CA SER A 414 6.26 3.90 5.80
C SER A 414 7.34 4.85 6.34
N VAL A 415 6.97 5.66 7.33
CA VAL A 415 7.89 6.37 8.24
C VAL A 415 8.72 7.52 7.63
N ALA A 416 8.68 8.67 8.31
CA ALA A 416 9.64 9.75 8.17
C ALA A 416 11.06 9.25 8.55
N SER A 417 11.87 8.85 7.57
CA SER A 417 13.29 8.62 7.82
C SER A 417 13.94 9.96 8.12
N VAL A 418 14.65 10.02 9.25
CA VAL A 418 15.54 11.13 9.60
C VAL A 418 16.93 10.62 9.27
N ALA A 419 17.38 10.80 8.03
CA ALA A 419 18.75 10.46 7.69
C ALA A 419 19.68 11.40 8.47
N ARG A 420 20.55 10.83 9.30
CA ARG A 420 21.58 11.57 10.03
C ARG A 420 22.84 11.59 9.18
N ASP A 421 23.33 12.80 8.85
CA ASP A 421 24.44 12.98 7.91
C ASP A 421 25.71 12.20 8.36
N PRO A 422 26.30 11.32 7.52
CA PRO A 422 27.55 10.64 7.81
C PRO A 422 28.78 11.55 7.79
N PHE A 423 28.68 12.78 7.25
CA PHE A 423 29.80 13.72 7.12
C PHE A 423 30.01 14.62 8.34
N TYR A 424 29.33 14.36 9.47
CA TYR A 424 29.40 15.21 10.68
C TYR A 424 29.03 16.68 10.42
N LEU A 425 28.27 16.96 9.35
CA LEU A 425 27.52 18.21 9.26
C LEU A 425 26.28 17.99 10.12
N ASP A 426 26.36 18.39 11.39
CA ASP A 426 25.44 18.00 12.47
C ASP A 426 23.96 18.40 12.24
N ASP A 427 23.61 19.09 11.14
CA ASP A 427 22.31 19.74 10.94
C ASP A 427 21.61 19.47 9.59
N ILE A 428 22.10 18.55 8.74
CA ILE A 428 21.39 18.22 7.48
C ILE A 428 20.46 17.01 7.70
N TYR A 429 19.16 17.29 7.86
CA TYR A 429 18.12 16.29 7.99
C TYR A 429 17.23 16.28 6.75
N PHE A 430 17.22 15.14 6.04
CA PHE A 430 16.22 14.87 5.01
C PHE A 430 15.08 14.12 5.68
N VAL A 431 13.91 14.76 5.77
CA VAL A 431 12.68 14.09 6.20
C VAL A 431 11.79 13.94 4.98
N THR A 432 11.74 12.73 4.43
CA THR A 432 10.81 12.38 3.36
C THR A 432 9.71 11.50 3.93
N ASP A 433 8.73 12.12 4.58
CA ASP A 433 7.42 11.48 4.70
C ASP A 433 6.74 11.68 3.33
N GLN A 434 6.41 10.61 2.62
CA GLN A 434 5.76 10.72 1.31
C GLN A 434 4.55 9.80 1.23
N ASP A 435 3.38 10.34 1.54
CA ASP A 435 2.11 9.73 1.14
C ASP A 435 1.99 9.77 -0.39
N MET A 436 1.72 8.62 -0.99
CA MET A 436 1.58 8.49 -2.43
C MET A 436 0.10 8.30 -2.81
N GLY A 437 -0.41 9.22 -3.60
CA GLY A 437 -1.71 9.13 -4.25
C GLY A 437 -1.58 8.78 -5.73
N LEU A 438 -2.53 8.02 -6.26
CA LEU A 438 -2.68 7.79 -7.70
C LEU A 438 -4.10 8.16 -8.08
N VAL A 439 -4.29 8.93 -9.14
CA VAL A 439 -5.64 9.24 -9.67
C VAL A 439 -5.65 9.04 -11.18
N GLY A 440 -6.73 8.43 -11.68
CA GLY A 440 -6.73 7.95 -13.05
C GLY A 440 -8.07 7.55 -13.63
N ALA A 441 -8.02 7.14 -14.90
CA ALA A 441 -9.11 6.48 -15.59
C ALA A 441 -8.74 5.02 -15.86
N THR A 442 -9.71 4.13 -15.71
CA THR A 442 -9.52 2.68 -15.89
C THR A 442 -10.52 2.15 -16.92
N PHE A 443 -10.02 1.41 -17.89
CA PHE A 443 -10.83 0.69 -18.87
C PHE A 443 -10.61 -0.81 -18.68
N SER A 444 -11.66 -1.58 -18.49
CA SER A 444 -11.52 -3.03 -18.31
C SER A 444 -12.39 -3.85 -19.23
N PHE A 445 -11.89 -5.03 -19.56
CA PHE A 445 -12.59 -6.07 -20.29
C PHE A 445 -12.60 -7.32 -19.41
N LEU A 446 -13.79 -7.85 -19.19
CA LEU A 446 -14.07 -9.01 -18.36
C LEU A 446 -14.73 -10.09 -19.20
N ILE A 447 -14.32 -11.33 -18.96
CA ILE A 447 -14.97 -12.53 -19.47
C ILE A 447 -15.35 -13.41 -18.26
N GLU A 448 -16.60 -13.86 -18.23
CA GLU A 448 -17.10 -14.85 -17.27
C GLU A 448 -17.63 -16.04 -18.06
N HIS A 449 -17.22 -17.26 -17.72
CA HIS A 449 -17.63 -18.49 -18.37
C HIS A 449 -18.27 -19.46 -17.39
#